data_AF-A0A383D2S4-F1
#
_entry.id   AF-A0A383D2S4-F1
#
_cell.length_a   1.000
_cell.length_b   1.000
_cell.length_c   1.000
_cell.angle_alpha   90.00
_cell.angle_beta   90.00
_cell.angle_gamma   90.00
#
_symmetry.space_group_name_H-M   'P 1'
#
loop_
_entity.id
_entity.type
_entity.pdbx_description
1 polymer ?
#
loop_
_entity_poly.entity_id
_entity_poly.type
_entity_poly.pdbx_seq_one_letter_code
_entity_poly.pdbx_strand_id
1 'polypeptide(L)'
;NEDSEYDPVWQARTDFTVDGWTAELWLPFSQLRFNARDEHVWGLNIKRDVPSLDEENYWVLIRRTETGWASRFGELHGLQGVTSGRRLEVMPYVAGSSRVNADRDLANPFDDGKNLGGRAGADVKYGLGSNLTLDVTVNPDFGQIDADPAEVNLTAFETIFPELRPFFLEGNNVLTAGTGNYYYSRRIGARPSGSAAGDFVDYPDTTTILGAGKLTGRLSSGTSIGLLGAVTDEEFAT
;
A
#
# COMPACT_ATOMS: atom_id res chain seq x y z
N ASN A 1 3.67 14.45 -8.25
CA ASN A 1 3.57 13.06 -7.81
C ASN A 1 2.30 13.01 -6.98
N GLU A 2 1.23 12.51 -7.59
CA GLU A 2 -0.03 12.22 -6.88
C GLU A 2 0.09 10.75 -6.44
N ASP A 3 -0.17 10.50 -5.17
CA ASP A 3 -0.15 9.14 -4.60
C ASP A 3 -1.60 8.68 -4.50
N SER A 4 -2.07 7.94 -5.50
CA SER A 4 -3.43 7.37 -5.52
C SER A 4 -3.59 6.14 -4.64
N GLU A 5 -2.50 5.66 -4.05
CA GLU A 5 -2.45 4.41 -3.28
C GLU A 5 -2.64 4.66 -1.77
N TYR A 6 -2.62 5.93 -1.36
CA TYR A 6 -2.91 6.30 0.02
C TYR A 6 -4.41 6.20 0.33
N ASP A 7 -4.79 5.15 1.07
CA ASP A 7 -6.17 4.88 1.49
C ASP A 7 -6.33 4.96 3.04
N PRO A 8 -6.50 6.16 3.61
CA PRO A 8 -6.71 6.33 5.05
C PRO A 8 -8.13 5.93 5.48
N VAL A 9 -8.37 5.83 6.79
CA VAL A 9 -9.75 5.71 7.31
C VAL A 9 -10.38 7.11 7.38
N TRP A 10 -11.34 7.40 6.49
CA TRP A 10 -12.09 8.66 6.45
C TRP A 10 -13.58 8.40 6.20
N GLN A 11 -14.40 9.44 6.36
CA GLN A 11 -15.84 9.35 6.09
C GLN A 11 -16.25 10.42 5.08
N ALA A 12 -17.22 10.09 4.24
CA ALA A 12 -17.92 11.07 3.42
C ALA A 12 -19.41 10.83 3.38
N ARG A 13 -20.14 11.91 3.15
CA ARG A 13 -21.56 11.89 2.81
C ARG A 13 -21.80 12.77 1.61
N THR A 14 -22.69 12.32 0.75
CA THR A 14 -23.14 13.07 -0.41
C THR A 14 -24.65 13.22 -0.39
N ASP A 15 -25.13 14.33 -0.91
CA ASP A 15 -26.56 14.57 -1.08
C ASP A 15 -26.82 15.24 -2.42
N PHE A 16 -27.92 14.86 -3.07
CA PHE A 16 -28.35 15.46 -4.34
C PHE A 16 -29.46 16.47 -4.05
N THR A 17 -29.27 17.68 -4.53
CA THR A 17 -30.26 18.76 -4.46
C THR A 17 -30.76 19.12 -5.85
N VAL A 18 -31.77 19.97 -5.93
CA VAL A 18 -32.28 20.48 -7.23
C VAL A 18 -31.22 21.26 -8.02
N ASP A 19 -30.20 21.78 -7.33
CA ASP A 19 -29.12 22.60 -7.91
C ASP A 19 -27.84 21.81 -8.19
N GLY A 20 -27.76 20.53 -7.80
CA GLY A 20 -26.58 19.68 -8.03
C GLY A 20 -26.34 18.65 -6.94
N TRP A 21 -25.09 18.46 -6.54
CA TRP A 21 -24.71 17.58 -5.44
C TRP A 21 -23.76 18.29 -4.47
N THR A 22 -23.82 17.91 -3.20
CA THR A 22 -22.88 18.36 -2.16
C THR A 22 -22.16 17.14 -1.59
N ALA A 23 -20.87 17.26 -1.29
CA ALA A 23 -20.14 16.27 -0.48
C ALA A 23 -19.60 16.94 0.79
N GLU A 24 -19.70 16.21 1.89
CA GLU A 24 -19.04 16.51 3.15
C GLU A 24 -18.04 15.40 3.44
N LEU A 25 -16.77 15.78 3.66
CA LEU A 25 -15.68 14.87 3.96
C LEU A 25 -15.21 15.10 5.38
N TRP A 26 -15.13 14.03 6.16
CA TRP A 26 -14.52 14.02 7.48
C TRP A 26 -13.21 13.25 7.45
N LEU A 27 -12.12 14.00 7.56
CA LEU A 27 -10.74 13.50 7.58
C LEU A 27 -10.21 13.61 9.02
N PRO A 28 -10.05 12.49 9.75
CA PRO A 28 -9.50 12.55 11.10
C PRO A 28 -8.07 13.06 11.07
N PHE A 29 -7.69 13.97 11.99
CA PHE A 29 -6.29 14.39 12.13
C PHE A 29 -5.34 13.24 12.48
N SER A 30 -5.84 12.13 13.03
CA SER A 30 -5.04 10.90 13.22
C SER A 30 -4.58 10.28 11.90
N GLN A 31 -5.23 10.60 10.77
CA GLN A 31 -4.82 10.17 9.43
C GLN A 31 -3.75 11.10 8.82
N LEU A 32 -3.43 12.24 9.45
CA LEU A 32 -2.46 13.19 8.93
C LEU A 32 -1.19 13.15 9.77
N ARG A 33 -0.02 13.12 9.10
CA ARG A 33 1.29 13.13 9.74
C ARG A 33 1.78 14.58 9.84
N PHE A 34 1.85 15.13 11.05
CA PHE A 34 2.30 16.51 11.29
C PHE A 34 2.93 16.67 12.67
N ASN A 35 3.95 17.52 12.77
CA ASN A 35 4.60 17.84 14.05
C ASN A 35 3.72 18.77 14.88
N ALA A 36 3.56 18.49 16.18
CA ALA A 36 2.80 19.33 17.09
C ALA A 36 3.28 20.79 17.08
N ARG A 37 2.34 21.73 16.96
CA ARG A 37 2.54 23.18 17.04
C ARG A 37 1.31 23.83 17.68
N ASP A 38 1.48 25.01 18.27
CA ASP A 38 0.35 25.76 18.84
C ASP A 38 -0.63 26.22 17.76
N GLU A 39 -0.06 26.64 16.62
CA GLU A 39 -0.80 27.03 15.43
C GLU A 39 -0.19 26.37 14.18
N HIS A 40 -1.08 25.82 13.34
CA HIS A 40 -0.71 25.19 12.09
C HIS A 40 -1.18 26.03 10.90
N VAL A 41 -0.27 26.18 9.93
CA VAL A 41 -0.62 26.63 8.58
C VAL A 41 -0.35 25.46 7.66
N TRP A 42 -1.40 24.95 7.01
CA TRP A 42 -1.32 23.81 6.10
C TRP A 42 -1.52 24.26 4.65
N GLY A 43 -0.85 23.59 3.72
CA GLY A 43 -1.20 23.70 2.31
C GLY A 43 -2.45 22.87 2.02
N LEU A 44 -3.50 23.48 1.47
CA LEU A 44 -4.70 22.80 1.00
C LEU A 44 -4.97 23.16 -0.47
N ASN A 45 -5.36 22.16 -1.26
CA ASN A 45 -6.00 22.37 -2.55
C ASN A 45 -7.10 21.34 -2.73
N ILE A 46 -8.17 21.73 -3.41
CA ILE A 46 -9.32 20.87 -3.68
C ILE A 46 -9.43 20.77 -5.20
N LYS A 47 -9.42 19.54 -5.72
CA LYS A 47 -9.66 19.22 -7.13
C LYS A 47 -11.05 18.60 -7.26
N ARG A 48 -11.80 19.04 -8.26
CA ARG A 48 -13.03 18.41 -8.72
C ARG A 48 -12.87 17.99 -10.18
N ASP A 49 -13.03 16.70 -10.43
CA ASP A 49 -13.05 16.16 -11.79
C ASP A 49 -14.49 16.19 -12.33
N VAL A 50 -14.67 16.68 -13.56
CA VAL A 50 -15.97 16.77 -14.25
C VAL A 50 -15.86 16.02 -15.59
N PRO A 51 -16.07 14.69 -15.58
CA PRO A 51 -15.83 13.85 -16.76
C PRO A 51 -16.69 14.21 -17.97
N SER A 52 -17.91 14.69 -17.76
CA SER A 52 -18.81 15.10 -18.85
C SER A 52 -18.30 16.29 -19.67
N LEU A 53 -17.39 17.08 -19.11
CA LEU A 53 -16.79 18.26 -19.73
C LEU A 53 -15.28 18.07 -20.01
N ASP A 54 -14.72 16.91 -19.64
CA ASP A 54 -13.27 16.67 -19.63
C ASP A 54 -12.50 17.78 -18.88
N GLU A 55 -13.03 18.19 -17.71
CA GLU A 55 -12.56 19.36 -16.97
C GLU A 55 -12.12 19.01 -15.54
N GLU A 56 -10.99 19.60 -15.12
CA GLU A 56 -10.52 19.55 -13.74
C GLU A 56 -10.59 20.96 -13.13
N ASN A 57 -11.34 21.11 -12.05
CA ASN A 57 -11.52 22.36 -11.33
C ASN A 57 -10.69 22.37 -10.05
N TYR A 58 -9.93 23.45 -9.83
CA TYR A 58 -9.05 23.60 -8.67
C TYR A 58 -9.46 24.81 -7.84
N TRP A 59 -9.43 24.69 -6.51
CA TRP A 59 -9.60 25.85 -5.62
C TRP A 59 -8.47 26.87 -5.83
N VAL A 60 -7.22 26.39 -5.87
CA VAL A 60 -6.06 27.19 -6.28
C VAL A 60 -5.53 26.60 -7.58
N LEU A 61 -5.60 27.39 -8.66
CA LEU A 61 -5.11 26.97 -9.97
C LEU A 61 -3.57 26.86 -9.96
N ILE A 62 -3.08 25.64 -10.12
CA ILE A 62 -1.66 25.34 -10.33
C ILE A 62 -1.49 24.99 -11.81
N ARG A 63 -0.62 25.73 -12.52
CA ARG A 63 -0.40 25.47 -13.95
C ARG A 63 0.24 24.10 -14.12
N ARG A 64 -0.20 23.34 -15.12
CA ARG A 64 0.35 22.02 -15.46
C ARG A 64 1.87 22.03 -15.74
N THR A 65 2.44 23.19 -16.09
CA THR A 65 3.86 23.37 -16.37
C THR A 65 4.72 23.60 -15.11
N GLU A 66 4.11 23.83 -13.95
CA GLU A 66 4.82 24.08 -12.70
C GLU A 66 5.25 22.77 -12.03
N THR A 67 6.45 22.76 -11.46
CA THR A 67 6.93 21.67 -10.60
C THR A 67 6.66 21.99 -9.12
N GLY A 68 6.72 20.98 -8.26
CA GLY A 68 6.50 21.18 -6.82
C GLY A 68 5.04 21.51 -6.47
N TRP A 69 4.10 20.78 -7.05
CA TRP A 69 2.65 20.96 -6.92
C TRP A 69 2.18 21.26 -5.48
N ALA A 70 2.56 20.43 -4.50
CA ALA A 70 2.18 20.61 -3.10
C ALA A 70 2.69 21.92 -2.47
N SER A 71 3.82 22.45 -2.96
CA SER A 71 4.38 23.74 -2.52
C SER A 71 3.60 24.95 -3.05
N ARG A 72 2.62 24.74 -3.92
CA ARG A 72 1.78 25.78 -4.54
C ARG A 72 0.34 25.77 -4.04
N PHE A 73 0.04 24.94 -3.04
CA PHE A 73 -1.28 24.91 -2.41
C PHE A 73 -1.64 26.24 -1.74
N GLY A 74 -2.95 26.49 -1.60
CA GLY A 74 -3.44 27.61 -0.80
C GLY A 74 -3.15 27.38 0.66
N GLU A 75 -3.06 28.46 1.44
CA GLU A 75 -2.81 28.35 2.88
C GLU A 75 -4.13 28.21 3.64
N LEU A 76 -4.23 27.13 4.41
CA LEU A 76 -5.28 26.91 5.40
C LEU A 76 -4.78 27.38 6.77
N HIS A 77 -5.40 28.45 7.26
CA HIS A 77 -5.16 29.07 8.56
C HIS A 77 -6.25 28.67 9.56
N GLY A 78 -6.05 28.97 10.86
CA GLY A 78 -7.04 28.75 11.91
C GLY A 78 -7.04 27.35 12.53
N LEU A 79 -6.00 26.55 12.27
CA LEU A 79 -5.81 25.24 12.87
C LEU A 79 -5.05 25.38 14.19
N GLN A 80 -5.79 25.51 15.29
CA GLN A 80 -5.25 25.66 16.65
C GLN A 80 -5.68 24.50 17.55
N GLY A 81 -4.82 24.10 18.48
CA GLY A 81 -5.10 23.00 19.42
C GLY A 81 -5.20 21.62 18.75
N VAL A 82 -4.67 21.48 17.52
CA VAL A 82 -4.68 20.23 16.78
C VAL A 82 -3.55 19.33 17.27
N THR A 83 -3.90 18.18 17.85
CA THR A 83 -2.92 17.20 18.32
C THR A 83 -2.87 16.02 17.36
N SER A 84 -1.66 15.54 17.02
CA SER A 84 -1.52 14.22 16.42
C SER A 84 -1.91 13.19 17.47
N GLY A 85 -3.12 12.64 17.39
CA GLY A 85 -3.56 11.58 18.27
C GLY A 85 -2.64 10.36 18.15
N ARG A 86 -2.55 9.54 19.21
CA ARG A 86 -1.90 8.22 19.10
C ARG A 86 -2.71 7.39 18.10
N ARG A 87 -2.11 7.11 16.94
CA ARG A 87 -2.72 6.30 15.90
C ARG A 87 -2.40 4.84 16.17
N LEU A 88 -3.39 4.05 16.59
CA LEU A 88 -3.31 2.60 16.60
C LEU A 88 -4.45 2.08 15.73
N GLU A 89 -4.12 1.46 14.62
CA GLU A 89 -5.05 0.77 13.75
C GLU A 89 -4.68 -0.71 13.74
N VAL A 90 -5.68 -1.57 13.88
CA VAL A 90 -5.52 -3.02 13.82
C VAL A 90 -6.57 -3.54 12.84
N MET A 91 -6.10 -4.23 11.81
CA MET A 91 -6.90 -4.74 10.71
C MET A 91 -6.72 -6.26 10.68
N PRO A 92 -7.51 -7.02 11.46
CA PRO A 92 -7.49 -8.47 11.38
C PRO A 92 -8.21 -8.93 10.12
N TYR A 93 -7.76 -10.03 9.53
CA TYR A 93 -8.43 -10.65 8.40
C TYR A 93 -8.49 -12.17 8.55
N VAL A 94 -9.51 -12.76 7.94
CA VAL A 94 -9.66 -14.21 7.76
C VAL A 94 -10.12 -14.43 6.33
N ALA A 95 -9.44 -15.32 5.61
CA ALA A 95 -9.70 -15.66 4.23
C ALA A 95 -9.83 -17.17 4.07
N GLY A 96 -10.68 -17.59 3.14
CA GLY A 96 -10.81 -18.98 2.73
C GLY A 96 -10.80 -19.06 1.21
N SER A 97 -10.11 -20.05 0.65
CA SER A 97 -10.04 -20.29 -0.79
C SER A 97 -10.47 -21.72 -1.10
N SER A 98 -11.11 -21.88 -2.27
CA SER A 98 -11.41 -23.20 -2.82
C SER A 98 -11.15 -23.16 -4.32
N ARG A 99 -10.33 -24.09 -4.81
CA ARG A 99 -10.09 -24.27 -6.24
C ARG A 99 -10.57 -25.65 -6.66
N VAL A 100 -11.38 -25.70 -7.72
CA VAL A 100 -11.84 -26.94 -8.35
C VAL A 100 -11.31 -26.97 -9.77
N ASN A 101 -10.46 -27.95 -10.08
CA ASN A 101 -9.91 -28.14 -11.42
C ASN A 101 -10.74 -29.19 -12.17
N ALA A 102 -11.25 -28.83 -13.35
CA ALA A 102 -12.01 -29.76 -14.20
C ALA A 102 -11.10 -30.68 -15.02
N ASP A 103 -9.96 -30.17 -15.49
CA ASP A 103 -8.94 -30.93 -16.23
C ASP A 103 -7.90 -31.48 -15.26
N ARG A 104 -8.23 -32.61 -14.63
CA ARG A 104 -7.34 -33.27 -13.68
C ARG A 104 -6.36 -34.20 -14.38
N ASP A 105 -5.10 -34.15 -13.99
CA ASP A 105 -4.14 -35.19 -14.35
C ASP A 105 -4.20 -36.34 -13.34
N LEU A 106 -4.85 -37.45 -13.74
CA LEU A 106 -4.98 -38.64 -12.89
C LEU A 106 -3.65 -39.34 -12.59
N ALA A 107 -2.57 -39.02 -13.32
CA ALA A 107 -1.23 -39.51 -13.02
C ALA A 107 -0.52 -38.63 -11.97
N ASN A 108 -0.95 -37.39 -11.77
CA ASN A 108 -0.36 -36.47 -10.79
C ASN A 108 -0.92 -36.73 -9.38
N PRO A 109 -0.11 -37.23 -8.43
CA PRO A 109 -0.57 -37.50 -7.06
C PRO A 109 -0.93 -36.23 -6.27
N PHE A 110 -0.50 -35.05 -6.74
CA PHE A 110 -0.77 -33.75 -6.12
C PHE A 110 -2.02 -33.06 -6.69
N ASP A 111 -2.66 -33.62 -7.73
CA ASP A 111 -3.88 -33.09 -8.32
C ASP A 111 -5.14 -33.80 -7.78
N ASP A 112 -5.47 -33.50 -6.53
CA ASP A 112 -6.67 -34.01 -5.85
C ASP A 112 -7.98 -33.37 -6.36
N GLY A 113 -7.88 -32.41 -7.28
CA GLY A 113 -9.00 -31.68 -7.90
C GLY A 113 -9.72 -30.71 -6.97
N LYS A 114 -9.27 -30.56 -5.72
CA LYS A 114 -9.90 -29.72 -4.69
C LYS A 114 -8.85 -29.17 -3.74
N ASN A 115 -8.41 -27.95 -3.97
CA ASN A 115 -7.55 -27.26 -3.00
C ASN A 115 -8.43 -26.38 -2.08
N LEU A 116 -8.43 -26.67 -0.78
CA LEU A 116 -9.09 -25.87 0.25
C LEU A 116 -8.03 -25.17 1.09
N GLY A 117 -8.01 -23.84 1.04
CA GLY A 117 -7.09 -23.01 1.82
C GLY A 117 -7.82 -22.19 2.87
N GLY A 118 -7.17 -21.97 4.00
CA GLY A 118 -7.61 -21.05 5.04
C GLY A 118 -6.43 -20.21 5.51
N ARG A 119 -6.65 -18.91 5.67
CA ARG A 119 -5.64 -17.96 6.16
C ARG A 119 -6.26 -17.00 7.15
N ALA A 120 -5.47 -16.59 8.13
CA ALA A 120 -5.81 -15.52 9.04
C ALA A 120 -4.55 -14.75 9.38
N GLY A 121 -4.68 -13.44 9.50
CA GLY A 121 -3.57 -12.56 9.84
C GLY A 121 -4.08 -11.23 10.36
N ALA A 122 -3.14 -10.32 10.58
CA ALA A 122 -3.49 -8.99 11.04
C ALA A 122 -2.42 -7.98 10.64
N ASP A 123 -2.88 -6.81 10.23
CA ASP A 123 -2.04 -5.64 10.06
C ASP A 123 -2.22 -4.71 11.26
N VAL A 124 -1.12 -4.15 11.74
CA VAL A 124 -1.09 -3.20 12.84
C VAL A 124 -0.31 -1.98 12.38
N LYS A 125 -0.91 -0.82 12.58
CA LYS A 125 -0.28 0.45 12.28
C LYS A 125 -0.25 1.31 13.53
N TYR A 126 0.94 1.74 13.89
CA TYR A 126 1.19 2.46 15.12
C TYR A 126 1.99 3.75 14.87
N GLY A 127 1.39 4.89 15.22
CA GLY A 127 2.04 6.19 15.20
C GLY A 127 3.01 6.35 16.37
N LEU A 128 4.29 6.48 16.07
CA LEU A 128 5.35 6.76 17.05
C LEU A 128 5.60 8.27 17.13
N GLY A 129 4.95 8.92 18.08
CA GLY A 129 5.00 10.39 18.18
C GLY A 129 4.26 11.04 17.01
N SER A 130 4.73 12.21 16.57
CA SER A 130 3.98 13.06 15.63
C SER A 130 4.20 12.76 14.15
N ASN A 131 5.30 12.09 13.80
CA ASN A 131 5.70 11.96 12.39
C ASN A 131 6.51 10.71 12.05
N LEU A 132 6.45 9.67 12.89
CA LEU A 132 6.93 8.33 12.59
C LEU A 132 5.75 7.34 12.63
N THR A 133 5.78 6.34 11.76
CA THR A 133 4.76 5.29 11.67
C THR A 133 5.44 3.95 11.59
N LEU A 134 5.02 3.04 12.45
CA LEU A 134 5.39 1.64 12.47
C LEU A 134 4.23 0.83 11.90
N ASP A 135 4.42 0.24 10.72
CA ASP A 135 3.52 -0.72 10.11
C ASP A 135 4.05 -2.13 10.39
N VAL A 136 3.20 -3.02 10.87
CA VAL A 136 3.52 -4.42 11.17
C VAL A 136 2.45 -5.30 10.57
N THR A 137 2.83 -6.41 9.96
CA THR A 137 1.92 -7.42 9.44
C THR A 137 2.31 -8.79 9.96
N VAL A 138 1.32 -9.61 10.27
CA VAL A 138 1.47 -11.01 10.67
C VAL A 138 0.66 -11.86 9.72
N ASN A 139 1.33 -12.81 9.07
CA ASN A 139 0.78 -13.65 8.00
C ASN A 139 -0.05 -12.81 6.99
N PRO A 140 0.55 -11.87 6.25
CA PRO A 140 -0.19 -11.04 5.29
C PRO A 140 -0.83 -11.86 4.16
N ASP A 141 -2.06 -11.51 3.75
CA ASP A 141 -2.66 -12.03 2.51
C ASP A 141 -2.28 -11.15 1.33
N PHE A 142 -1.10 -11.44 0.76
CA PHE A 142 -0.63 -10.77 -0.44
C PHE A 142 -1.07 -11.46 -1.74
N GLY A 143 -1.80 -12.57 -1.63
CA GLY A 143 -2.21 -13.40 -2.76
C GLY A 143 -3.42 -12.88 -3.54
N GLN A 144 -4.05 -11.79 -3.10
CA GLN A 144 -5.24 -11.21 -3.77
C GLN A 144 -4.90 -10.17 -4.85
N ILE A 145 -3.62 -10.00 -5.17
CA ILE A 145 -3.17 -9.01 -6.14
C ILE A 145 -3.01 -9.68 -7.49
N ASP A 146 -3.46 -8.97 -8.53
CA ASP A 146 -3.48 -9.44 -9.90
C ASP A 146 -2.14 -10.10 -10.32
N ALA A 147 -2.26 -11.20 -11.07
CA ALA A 147 -1.13 -11.86 -11.66
C ALA A 147 -0.40 -10.89 -12.62
N ASP A 148 0.93 -10.83 -12.52
CA ASP A 148 1.72 -10.01 -13.42
C ASP A 148 1.49 -10.45 -14.88
N PRO A 149 1.45 -9.50 -15.82
CA PRO A 149 1.39 -9.84 -17.23
C PRO A 149 2.62 -10.66 -17.61
N ALA A 150 2.41 -11.72 -18.39
CA ALA A 150 3.51 -12.52 -18.92
C ALA A 150 4.36 -11.66 -19.88
N GLU A 151 5.55 -11.25 -19.43
CA GLU A 151 6.48 -10.45 -20.21
C GLU A 151 7.76 -11.24 -20.50
N VAL A 152 8.12 -11.36 -21.78
CA VAL A 152 9.40 -11.93 -22.20
C VAL A 152 10.42 -10.81 -22.29
N ASN A 153 11.17 -10.60 -21.20
CA ASN A 153 12.25 -9.63 -21.17
C ASN A 153 13.54 -10.26 -21.71
N LEU A 154 13.99 -9.76 -22.86
CA LEU A 154 15.21 -10.20 -23.57
C LEU A 154 16.42 -9.32 -23.25
N THR A 155 16.30 -8.40 -22.29
CA THR A 155 17.39 -7.51 -21.87
C THR A 155 18.21 -8.12 -20.74
N ALA A 156 19.37 -7.53 -20.45
CA ALA A 156 20.22 -7.93 -19.33
C ALA A 156 19.73 -7.39 -17.96
N PHE A 157 18.62 -6.65 -17.93
CA PHE A 157 18.06 -6.06 -16.72
C PHE A 157 16.76 -6.77 -16.34
N GLU A 158 16.51 -6.92 -15.04
CA GLU A 158 15.28 -7.52 -14.51
C GLU A 158 14.06 -6.63 -14.81
N THR A 159 12.93 -7.24 -15.17
CA THR A 159 11.64 -6.53 -15.27
C THR A 159 11.16 -6.16 -13.88
N ILE A 160 10.90 -4.87 -13.66
CA ILE A 160 10.34 -4.38 -12.41
C ILE A 160 8.84 -4.19 -12.60
N PHE A 161 8.04 -4.96 -11.86
CA PHE A 161 6.59 -4.80 -11.82
C PHE A 161 6.18 -3.80 -10.73
N PRO A 162 5.07 -3.06 -10.92
CA PRO A 162 4.55 -2.18 -9.88
C PRO A 162 4.20 -2.99 -8.64
N GLU A 163 4.46 -2.44 -7.46
CA GLU A 163 3.98 -3.01 -6.21
C GLU A 163 2.51 -2.64 -6.01
N LEU A 164 1.69 -3.55 -5.52
CA LEU A 164 0.25 -3.32 -5.33
C LEU A 164 -0.22 -3.64 -3.90
N ARG A 165 0.67 -4.20 -3.08
CA ARG A 165 0.38 -4.54 -1.68
C ARG A 165 0.37 -3.26 -0.84
N PRO A 166 -0.73 -2.91 -0.16
CA PRO A 166 -0.83 -1.69 0.64
C PRO A 166 0.32 -1.53 1.66
N PHE A 167 0.76 -2.63 2.27
CA PHE A 167 1.90 -2.65 3.18
C PHE A 167 3.19 -2.10 2.57
N PHE A 168 3.44 -2.29 1.27
CA PHE A 168 4.67 -1.81 0.63
C PHE A 168 4.50 -0.45 -0.06
N LEU A 169 3.27 -0.04 -0.38
CA LEU A 169 2.96 1.25 -1.01
C LEU A 169 3.07 2.40 -0.03
N GLU A 170 2.50 2.26 1.17
CA GLU A 170 2.42 3.38 2.08
C GLU A 170 3.80 3.84 2.55
N GLY A 171 4.11 5.13 2.46
CA GLY A 171 5.40 5.67 2.92
C GLY A 171 6.61 5.13 2.14
N ASN A 172 6.38 4.43 1.02
CA ASN A 172 7.44 3.92 0.14
C ASN A 172 8.33 5.05 -0.38
N ASN A 173 7.77 6.25 -0.54
CA ASN A 173 8.51 7.45 -0.91
C ASN A 173 9.75 7.71 -0.03
N VAL A 174 9.74 7.32 1.26
CA VAL A 174 10.92 7.46 2.13
C VAL A 174 11.96 6.38 1.85
N LEU A 175 11.53 5.20 1.40
CA LEU A 175 12.34 4.04 1.05
C LEU A 175 12.76 4.01 -0.44
N THR A 176 12.32 4.97 -1.25
CA THR A 176 12.67 5.09 -2.67
C THR A 176 13.14 6.50 -3.05
N ALA A 177 13.14 7.46 -2.11
CA ALA A 177 13.58 8.82 -2.37
C ALA A 177 15.07 8.88 -2.75
N GLY A 178 15.35 9.49 -3.90
CA GLY A 178 16.57 10.26 -4.06
C GLY A 178 17.51 9.84 -5.19
N THR A 179 17.43 8.64 -5.78
CA THR A 179 18.11 8.25 -7.05
C THR A 179 18.07 6.75 -7.38
N GLY A 180 17.50 5.88 -6.54
CA GLY A 180 17.38 4.46 -6.86
C GLY A 180 16.33 3.79 -5.99
N ASN A 181 15.59 2.84 -6.58
CA ASN A 181 14.79 1.89 -5.81
C ASN A 181 15.76 1.12 -4.90
N TYR A 182 15.83 1.49 -3.61
CA TYR A 182 16.74 0.86 -2.65
C TYR A 182 16.41 -0.63 -2.45
N TYR A 183 15.22 -1.06 -2.85
CA TYR A 183 14.79 -2.44 -2.82
C TYR A 183 13.72 -2.69 -3.90
N TYR A 184 13.55 -3.96 -4.27
CA TYR A 184 12.42 -4.44 -5.05
C TYR A 184 11.51 -5.26 -4.14
N SER A 185 10.39 -4.67 -3.73
CA SER A 185 9.47 -5.23 -2.74
C SER A 185 8.94 -6.61 -3.12
N ARG A 186 8.73 -6.88 -4.42
CA ARG A 186 8.26 -8.19 -4.92
C ARG A 186 9.20 -9.35 -4.67
N ARG A 187 10.47 -9.10 -4.27
CA ARG A 187 11.37 -10.15 -3.79
C ARG A 187 10.92 -10.74 -2.45
N ILE A 188 10.20 -9.96 -1.64
CA ILE A 188 9.68 -10.41 -0.35
C ILE A 188 8.40 -11.22 -0.61
N GLY A 189 8.46 -12.52 -0.33
CA GLY A 189 7.40 -13.48 -0.66
C GLY A 189 7.45 -14.00 -2.10
N ALA A 190 8.54 -13.75 -2.83
CA ALA A 190 8.75 -14.32 -4.15
C ALA A 190 8.76 -15.86 -4.11
N ARG A 191 8.63 -16.49 -5.27
CA ARG A 191 8.77 -17.94 -5.40
C ARG A 191 10.09 -18.42 -4.80
N PRO A 192 10.10 -19.46 -3.93
CA PRO A 192 11.32 -19.93 -3.32
C PRO A 192 12.29 -20.46 -4.37
N SER A 193 13.59 -20.19 -4.17
CA SER A 193 14.66 -20.69 -5.03
C SER A 193 15.11 -22.07 -4.58
N GLY A 194 15.07 -23.06 -5.48
CA GLY A 194 15.43 -24.45 -5.20
C GLY A 194 15.17 -25.32 -6.42
N SER A 195 15.77 -26.50 -6.46
CA SER A 195 15.49 -27.50 -7.48
C SER A 195 14.81 -28.71 -6.83
N ALA A 196 13.69 -29.13 -7.40
CA ALA A 196 13.07 -30.41 -7.11
C ALA A 196 12.88 -31.16 -8.44
N ALA A 197 13.08 -32.48 -8.42
CA ALA A 197 13.04 -33.31 -9.62
C ALA A 197 12.21 -34.56 -9.34
N GLY A 198 11.27 -34.85 -10.24
CA GLY A 198 10.37 -35.99 -10.20
C GLY A 198 9.45 -35.95 -11.42
N ASP A 199 8.74 -37.05 -11.69
CA ASP A 199 7.72 -37.08 -12.76
C ASP A 199 6.57 -36.10 -12.44
N PHE A 200 6.30 -35.89 -11.14
CA PHE A 200 5.43 -34.86 -10.59
C PHE A 200 6.13 -34.22 -9.39
N VAL A 201 5.97 -32.90 -9.24
CA VAL A 201 6.53 -32.11 -8.13
C VAL A 201 5.50 -31.09 -7.70
N ASP A 202 5.18 -31.07 -6.41
CA ASP A 202 4.45 -29.96 -5.77
C ASP A 202 5.46 -28.92 -5.30
N TYR A 203 5.58 -27.83 -6.05
CA TYR A 203 6.55 -26.77 -5.79
C TYR A 203 5.81 -25.49 -5.39
N PRO A 204 6.11 -24.89 -4.23
CA PRO A 204 5.43 -23.68 -3.79
C PRO A 204 5.57 -22.52 -4.78
N ASP A 205 4.46 -21.87 -5.13
CA ASP A 205 4.45 -20.74 -6.06
C ASP A 205 4.97 -19.45 -5.42
N THR A 206 4.86 -19.32 -4.09
CA THR A 206 5.24 -18.14 -3.32
C THR A 206 5.81 -18.55 -1.97
N THR A 207 6.77 -17.79 -1.44
CA THR A 207 7.25 -17.98 -0.07
C THR A 207 6.29 -17.34 0.92
N THR A 208 5.90 -18.09 1.95
CA THR A 208 5.04 -17.62 3.03
C THR A 208 5.77 -16.56 3.86
N ILE A 209 5.16 -15.39 4.02
CA ILE A 209 5.68 -14.35 4.90
C ILE A 209 5.04 -14.54 6.26
N LEU A 210 5.83 -14.88 7.28
CA LEU A 210 5.35 -15.04 8.65
C LEU A 210 4.99 -13.68 9.26
N GLY A 211 5.74 -12.64 8.90
CA GLY A 211 5.43 -11.27 9.23
C GLY A 211 6.44 -10.27 8.67
N ALA A 212 6.06 -9.00 8.66
CA ALA A 212 6.95 -7.92 8.26
C ALA A 212 6.73 -6.67 9.11
N GLY A 213 7.75 -5.83 9.19
CA GLY A 213 7.75 -4.58 9.93
C GLY A 213 8.41 -3.48 9.10
N LYS A 214 7.80 -2.30 9.12
CA LYS A 214 8.27 -1.12 8.40
C LYS A 214 8.13 0.11 9.29
N LEU A 215 9.21 0.86 9.47
CA LEU A 215 9.24 2.11 10.21
C LEU A 215 9.58 3.24 9.25
N THR A 216 8.66 4.18 9.04
CA THR A 216 8.88 5.33 8.14
C THR A 216 8.46 6.65 8.78
N GLY A 217 9.14 7.72 8.40
CA GLY A 217 8.71 9.07 8.74
C GLY A 217 9.84 10.09 8.73
N ARG A 218 9.59 11.26 9.33
CA ARG A 218 10.57 12.34 9.40
C ARG A 218 10.65 12.92 10.80
N LEU A 219 11.86 12.95 11.35
CA LEU A 219 12.13 13.52 12.67
C LEU A 219 11.94 15.04 12.69
N SER A 220 11.81 15.61 13.89
CA SER A 220 11.75 17.07 14.11
C SER A 220 13.00 17.81 13.60
N SER A 221 14.14 17.13 13.52
CA SER A 221 15.38 17.63 12.90
C SER A 221 15.28 17.81 11.37
N GLY A 222 14.22 17.31 10.73
CA GLY A 222 14.07 17.26 9.28
C GLY A 222 14.62 15.99 8.62
N THR A 223 15.30 15.13 9.38
CA THR A 223 15.83 13.84 8.89
C THR A 223 14.71 12.85 8.60
N SER A 224 14.64 12.32 7.37
CA SER A 224 13.74 11.20 7.04
C SER A 224 14.39 9.86 7.38
N ILE A 225 13.62 8.93 7.95
CA ILE A 225 14.07 7.58 8.31
C ILE A 225 13.09 6.58 7.70
N GLY A 226 13.65 5.54 7.08
CA GLY A 226 12.91 4.38 6.57
C GLY A 226 13.66 3.10 6.89
N LEU A 227 12.99 2.15 7.55
CA LEU A 227 13.48 0.80 7.81
C LEU A 227 12.39 -0.20 7.40
N LEU A 228 12.79 -1.32 6.82
CA LEU A 228 11.88 -2.39 6.43
C LEU A 228 12.56 -3.75 6.66
N GLY A 229 11.81 -4.70 7.19
CA GLY A 229 12.25 -6.09 7.37
C GLY A 229 11.08 -7.06 7.32
N ALA A 230 11.34 -8.27 6.83
CA ALA A 230 10.35 -9.34 6.73
C ALA A 230 10.97 -10.67 7.14
N VAL A 231 10.17 -11.54 7.73
CA VAL A 231 10.52 -12.92 8.06
C VAL A 231 9.64 -13.82 7.22
N THR A 232 10.28 -14.79 6.56
CA THR A 232 9.63 -15.77 5.69
C THR A 232 9.81 -17.17 6.26
N ASP A 233 8.89 -18.05 5.93
CA ASP A 233 8.98 -19.46 6.32
C ASP A 233 9.94 -20.23 5.40
N GLU A 234 10.42 -21.37 5.89
CA GLU A 234 11.13 -22.33 5.04
C GLU A 234 10.12 -23.10 4.20
N GLU A 235 10.37 -23.17 2.88
CA GLU A 235 9.45 -23.78 1.92
C GLU A 235 9.99 -25.12 1.43
N PHE A 236 9.11 -26.10 1.27
CA PHE A 236 9.46 -27.45 0.84
C PHE A 236 8.71 -27.81 -0.44
N ALA A 237 9.41 -28.50 -1.34
CA ALA A 237 8.80 -29.13 -2.51
C ALA A 237 8.77 -30.65 -2.30
N THR A 238 7.67 -31.30 -2.70
CA THR A 238 7.44 -32.75 -2.54
C THR A 238 7.22 -33.43 -3.88
#